data_AF-A0A383BY14-F1
#
_entry.id   AF-A0A383BY14-F1
#
_cell.length_a   1.000
_cell.length_b   1.000
_cell.length_c   1.000
_cell.angle_alpha   90.00
_cell.angle_beta   90.00
_cell.angle_gamma   90.00
#
_symmetry.space_group_name_H-M   'P 1'
#
loop_
_entity.id
_entity.type
_entity.pdbx_description
1 polymer ?
#
loop_
_entity_poly.entity_id
_entity_poly.type
_entity_poly.pdbx_seq_one_letter_code
_entity_poly.pdbx_strand_id
1 'polypeptide(L)'
;WIALLLYTKTLDAQILQEFSSEKTCWEHYTGDQSFGKQLNDHQNKPITKDYHFKKQGAEYPIRLFVVPETKELLWLTCELQASLDYSKRKYPLNIILPTPA
;
A
#
# COMPACT_ATOMS: atom_id res chain seq x y z
N TRP A 1 6.31 -11.18 -6.32
CA TRP A 1 5.49 -10.12 -5.69
C TRP A 1 6.31 -8.87 -5.58
N ILE A 2 5.77 -7.74 -5.96
CA ILE A 2 6.46 -6.46 -5.91
C ILE A 2 5.82 -5.57 -4.84
N ALA A 3 6.64 -4.88 -4.07
CA ALA A 3 6.18 -3.77 -3.25
C ALA A 3 6.03 -2.54 -4.12
N LEU A 4 4.81 -2.02 -4.20
CA LEU A 4 4.45 -0.82 -4.95
C LEU A 4 4.04 0.28 -3.97
N LEU A 5 4.79 1.37 -3.96
CA LEU A 5 4.48 2.58 -3.19
C LEU A 5 3.80 3.61 -4.08
N LEU A 6 2.54 3.90 -3.81
CA LEU A 6 1.74 4.90 -4.50
C LEU A 6 1.77 6.22 -3.74
N TYR A 7 2.04 7.31 -4.46
CA TYR A 7 1.92 8.68 -4.00
C TYR A 7 0.50 9.17 -4.28
N THR A 8 -0.34 9.36 -3.26
CA THR A 8 -1.76 9.68 -3.49
C THR A 8 -1.99 11.07 -4.07
N LYS A 9 -1.02 11.98 -3.91
CA LYS A 9 -1.12 13.35 -4.41
C LYS A 9 -0.81 13.44 -5.91
N THR A 10 0.26 12.78 -6.37
CA THR A 10 0.66 12.82 -7.78
C THR A 10 0.03 11.69 -8.59
N LEU A 11 -0.49 10.66 -7.91
CA LEU A 11 -0.99 9.42 -8.50
C LEU A 11 0.10 8.64 -9.27
N ASP A 12 1.36 8.86 -8.90
CA ASP A 12 2.50 8.07 -9.36
C ASP A 12 2.74 6.88 -8.42
N ALA A 13 3.44 5.85 -8.90
CA ALA A 13 3.93 4.81 -8.02
C ALA A 13 5.36 4.36 -8.35
N GLN A 14 6.04 3.90 -7.31
CA GLN A 14 7.40 3.39 -7.33
C GLN A 14 7.40 1.91 -6.98
N ILE A 15 8.13 1.10 -7.76
CA ILE A 15 8.47 -0.27 -7.38
C ILE A 15 9.66 -0.20 -6.43
N LEU A 16 9.52 -0.74 -5.24
CA LEU A 16 10.56 -0.73 -4.21
C LEU A 16 11.42 -1.98 -4.28
N GLN A 17 10.80 -3.16 -4.23
CA GLN A 17 11.51 -4.43 -4.12
C GLN A 17 10.63 -5.62 -4.56
N GLU A 18 11.27 -6.70 -4.99
CA GLU A 18 10.65 -7.99 -5.29
C GLU A 18 10.76 -9.00 -4.13
N PHE A 19 9.74 -9.83 -4.00
CA PHE A 19 9.55 -10.82 -2.94
C PHE A 19 8.95 -12.11 -3.50
N SER A 20 9.21 -13.22 -2.80
CA SER A 20 8.72 -14.56 -3.16
C SER A 20 7.21 -14.75 -2.92
N SER A 21 6.59 -14.03 -1.98
CA SER A 21 5.17 -14.14 -1.65
C SER A 21 4.55 -12.79 -1.23
N GLU A 22 3.21 -12.68 -1.28
CA GLU A 22 2.47 -11.50 -0.79
C GLU A 22 2.74 -11.28 0.69
N LYS A 23 2.67 -12.36 1.47
CA LYS A 23 2.95 -12.38 2.91
C LYS A 23 4.33 -11.79 3.22
N THR A 24 5.38 -12.30 2.57
CA THR A 24 6.75 -11.82 2.80
C THR A 24 6.89 -10.34 2.46
N CYS A 25 6.27 -9.90 1.35
CA CYS A 25 6.23 -8.49 0.99
C CYS A 25 5.54 -7.65 2.06
N TRP A 26 4.35 -8.04 2.51
CA TRP A 26 3.56 -7.25 3.46
C TRP A 26 4.17 -7.22 4.87
N GLU A 27 4.74 -8.35 5.30
CA GLU A 27 5.40 -8.48 6.60
C GLU A 27 6.70 -7.69 6.67
N HIS A 28 7.46 -7.61 5.57
CA HIS A 28 8.71 -6.85 5.49
C HIS A 28 8.55 -5.39 5.93
N TYR A 29 7.43 -4.76 5.56
CA TYR A 29 7.14 -3.36 5.91
C TYR A 29 6.32 -3.22 7.20
N THR A 30 6.24 -4.23 8.06
CA THR A 30 5.52 -4.10 9.35
C THR A 30 6.29 -3.17 10.28
N GLY A 31 5.70 -2.04 10.65
CA GLY A 31 6.33 -1.07 11.55
C GLY A 31 7.46 -0.25 10.93
N ASP A 32 7.73 -0.43 9.63
CA ASP A 32 8.64 0.41 8.84
C ASP A 32 8.23 1.90 8.91
N GLN A 33 9.21 2.78 9.05
CA GLN A 33 9.04 4.24 9.13
C GLN A 33 9.76 5.00 8.01
N SER A 34 10.34 4.29 7.03
CA SER A 34 11.13 4.86 5.93
C SER A 34 10.33 5.83 5.05
N PHE A 35 9.01 5.69 5.02
CA PHE A 35 8.09 6.52 4.23
C PHE A 35 7.24 7.47 5.10
N GLY A 36 7.53 7.56 6.41
CA GLY A 36 6.74 8.29 7.38
C GLY A 36 6.03 7.37 8.38
N LYS A 37 5.00 7.90 9.06
CA LYS A 37 4.29 7.16 10.11
C LYS A 37 3.26 6.23 9.49
N GLN A 38 3.32 4.94 9.82
CA GLN A 38 2.22 4.02 9.51
C GLN A 38 0.96 4.41 10.27
N LEU A 39 -0.17 4.44 9.55
CA LEU A 39 -1.47 4.67 10.14
C LEU A 39 -1.96 3.40 10.83
N ASN A 40 -2.53 3.63 12.00
CA ASN A 40 -3.25 2.63 12.76
C ASN A 40 -4.72 2.60 12.34
N ASP A 41 -5.45 1.58 12.78
CA ASP A 41 -6.90 1.56 12.68
C ASP A 41 -7.57 2.65 13.56
N HIS A 42 -8.89 2.73 13.51
CA HIS A 42 -9.67 3.69 14.31
C HIS A 42 -9.55 3.47 15.83
N GLN A 43 -9.06 2.31 16.28
CA GLN A 43 -8.79 1.98 17.68
C GLN A 43 -7.32 2.24 18.06
N ASN A 44 -6.55 2.89 17.17
CA ASN A 44 -5.13 3.16 17.31
C ASN A 44 -4.28 1.88 17.44
N LYS A 45 -4.70 0.77 16.82
CA LYS A 45 -3.93 -0.47 16.73
C LYS A 45 -3.26 -0.61 15.35
N PRO A 46 -2.09 -1.26 15.26
CA PRO A 46 -1.47 -1.55 13.97
C PRO A 46 -2.41 -2.30 13.03
N ILE A 47 -2.37 -1.97 11.74
CA ILE A 47 -3.14 -2.68 10.71
C ILE A 47 -2.69 -4.14 10.66
N THR A 48 -3.65 -5.05 10.83
CA THR A 48 -3.45 -6.50 10.71
C THR A 48 -4.01 -7.01 9.38
N LYS A 49 -3.71 -8.28 9.05
CA LYS A 49 -4.20 -8.96 7.83
C LYS A 49 -5.72 -8.84 7.61
N ASP A 50 -6.49 -8.81 8.69
CA ASP A 50 -7.96 -8.80 8.62
C ASP A 50 -8.56 -7.42 8.34
N TYR A 51 -7.73 -6.40 8.14
CA TYR A 51 -8.20 -5.06 7.82
C TYR A 51 -8.92 -5.03 6.46
N HIS A 52 -10.06 -4.33 6.44
CA HIS A 52 -10.98 -4.35 5.31
C HIS A 52 -10.47 -3.58 4.09
N PHE A 53 -9.54 -2.62 4.28
CA PHE A 53 -8.99 -1.82 3.19
C PHE A 53 -7.93 -2.61 2.43
N LYS A 54 -8.40 -3.46 1.51
CA LYS A 54 -7.59 -4.32 0.66
C LYS A 54 -8.10 -4.29 -0.78
N LYS A 55 -7.20 -4.53 -1.71
CA LYS A 55 -7.57 -4.70 -3.12
C LYS A 55 -8.40 -5.98 -3.28
N GLN A 56 -9.33 -5.98 -4.23
CA GLN A 56 -10.09 -7.19 -4.55
C GLN A 56 -9.14 -8.33 -4.96
N GLY A 57 -9.25 -9.48 -4.27
CA GLY A 57 -8.41 -10.64 -4.50
C GLY A 57 -7.04 -10.62 -3.79
N ALA A 58 -6.68 -9.54 -3.09
CA ALA A 58 -5.50 -9.51 -2.24
C ALA A 58 -5.75 -10.21 -0.90
N GLU A 59 -4.76 -10.96 -0.42
CA GLU A 59 -4.82 -11.62 0.88
C GLU A 59 -4.49 -10.66 2.02
N TYR A 60 -3.63 -9.65 1.76
CA TYR A 60 -3.17 -8.66 2.72
C TYR A 60 -3.68 -7.24 2.40
N PRO A 61 -3.91 -6.41 3.43
CA PRO A 61 -4.43 -5.06 3.24
C PRO A 61 -3.36 -4.08 2.77
N ILE A 62 -3.85 -2.94 2.26
CA ILE A 62 -3.00 -1.81 1.89
C ILE A 62 -2.44 -1.18 3.17
N ARG A 63 -1.13 -0.97 3.23
CA ARG A 63 -0.52 -0.19 4.32
C ARG A 63 -0.56 1.28 3.97
N LEU A 64 -1.04 2.07 4.91
CA LEU A 64 -1.16 3.51 4.79
C LEU A 64 -0.05 4.19 5.59
N PHE A 65 0.65 5.12 4.96
CA PHE A 65 1.66 5.95 5.59
C PHE A 65 1.23 7.40 5.50
N VAL A 66 1.55 8.18 6.53
CA VAL A 66 1.45 9.64 6.52
C VAL A 66 2.83 10.24 6.69
N VAL A 67 3.22 11.09 5.74
CA VAL A 67 4.45 11.87 5.83
C VAL A 67 4.26 12.96 6.89
N PRO A 68 5.02 12.97 8.00
CA PRO A 68 4.77 13.87 9.13
C PRO A 68 4.78 15.37 8.76
N GLU A 69 5.66 15.76 7.85
CA GLU A 69 5.91 17.15 7.45
C GLU A 69 4.82 17.68 6.51
N THR A 70 4.49 16.90 5.47
CA THR A 70 3.57 17.33 4.41
C THR A 70 2.13 16.87 4.62
N LYS A 71 1.90 15.96 5.58
CA LYS A 71 0.63 15.23 5.77
C LYS A 71 0.18 14.45 4.54
N GLU A 72 1.10 14.17 3.62
CA GLU A 72 0.81 13.39 2.42
C GLU A 72 0.57 11.93 2.79
N LEU A 73 -0.42 11.32 2.12
CA LEU A 73 -0.72 9.91 2.27
C LEU A 73 0.03 9.11 1.21
N LEU A 74 0.65 8.02 1.63
CA LEU A 74 1.30 7.07 0.73
C LEU A 74 0.70 5.69 0.97
N TRP A 75 0.47 4.95 -0.11
CA TRP A 75 -0.13 3.63 -0.05
C TRP A 75 0.88 2.59 -0.51
N LEU A 76 1.15 1.62 0.35
CA LEU A 76 2.00 0.49 0.00
C LEU A 76 1.13 -0.74 -0.24
N THR A 77 1.32 -1.34 -1.41
CA THR A 77 0.62 -2.55 -1.85
C THR A 77 1.64 -3.60 -2.26
N CYS A 78 1.27 -4.88 -2.11
CA CYS A 78 2.05 -6.00 -2.59
C CYS A 78 1.31 -6.61 -3.78
N GLU A 79 1.89 -6.52 -4.97
CA GLU A 79 1.23 -6.89 -6.21
C GLU A 79 1.96 -8.05 -6.90
N LEU A 80 1.22 -8.86 -7.66
CA LEU A 80 1.85 -9.81 -8.57
C LEU A 80 2.44 -9.03 -9.75
N GLN A 81 3.70 -9.28 -10.10
CA GLN A 81 4.33 -8.59 -11.23
C GLN A 81 3.57 -8.82 -12.54
N ALA A 82 3.00 -10.01 -12.72
CA ALA A 82 2.16 -10.35 -13.87
C ALA A 82 0.83 -9.58 -13.93
N SER A 83 0.36 -8.98 -12.83
CA SER A 83 -0.84 -8.14 -12.81
C SER A 83 -0.56 -6.68 -13.18
N LEU A 84 0.72 -6.30 -13.31
CA LEU A 84 1.11 -4.95 -13.70
C LEU A 84 1.04 -4.77 -15.22
N ASP A 85 0.29 -3.76 -15.63
CA ASP A 85 0.28 -3.26 -17.00
C ASP A 85 1.22 -2.06 -17.13
N TYR A 86 2.48 -2.32 -17.48
CA TYR A 86 3.50 -1.29 -17.66
C TYR A 86 3.22 -0.33 -18.84
N SER A 87 2.29 -0.68 -19.73
CA SER A 87 1.86 0.19 -20.82
C SER A 87 0.93 1.31 -20.33
N LYS A 88 0.22 1.06 -19.23
CA LYS A 88 -0.55 2.07 -18.50
C LYS A 88 0.40 2.76 -17.53
N ARG A 89 0.94 3.92 -17.93
CA ARG A 89 1.79 4.81 -17.10
C ARG A 89 1.15 5.27 -15.78
N LYS A 90 -0.10 4.89 -15.52
CA LYS A 90 -0.80 5.08 -14.25
C LYS A 90 -1.23 3.70 -13.81
N TYR A 91 -0.66 3.20 -12.73
CA TYR A 91 -1.09 1.93 -12.12
C TYR A 91 -2.60 2.06 -11.83
N PRO A 92 -3.47 1.36 -12.57
CA PRO A 92 -4.90 1.42 -12.29
C PRO A 92 -5.11 0.57 -11.05
N LEU A 93 -4.94 1.21 -9.90
CA LEU A 93 -5.40 0.67 -8.65
C LEU A 93 -6.92 0.68 -8.75
N ASN A 94 -7.51 -0.45 -9.17
CA ASN A 94 -8.93 -0.75 -8.98
C ASN A 94 -9.20 -0.93 -7.48
N ILE A 95 -8.85 0.09 -6.68
CA ILE A 95 -9.07 0.18 -5.26
C ILE A 95 -10.27 1.10 -5.11
N ILE A 96 -11.33 0.57 -4.49
CA ILE A 96 -12.44 1.42 -4.02
C ILE A 96 -11.84 2.29 -2.92
N LEU A 97 -11.63 3.57 -3.21
CA LEU A 97 -11.23 4.54 -2.19
C LEU A 97 -12.37 4.60 -1.15
N PRO A 98 -12.11 4.40 0.15
CA PRO A 98 -13.11 4.72 1.15
C PRO A 98 -13.43 6.21 1.00
N THR A 99 -14.70 6.51 0.74
CA THR A 99 -15.18 7.89 0.76
C THR A 99 -14.82 8.50 2.11
N PRO A 100 -14.14 9.68 2.13
CA PRO A 100 -13.89 10.36 3.39
C PRO A 100 -15.24 10.64 4.08
N ALA A 101 -15.34 10.28 5.35
CA ALA A 101 -16.44 10.67 6.22
C ALA A 101 -16.26 12.13 6.69
#